data_AF-A0A1E5P423-F1
#
_entry.id   AF-A0A1E5P423-F1
#
_cell.length_a   1.000
_cell.length_b   1.000
_cell.length_c   1.000
_cell.angle_alpha   90.00
_cell.angle_beta   90.00
_cell.angle_gamma   90.00
#
_symmetry.space_group_name_H-M   'P 1'
#
loop_
_entity.id
_entity.type
_entity.pdbx_description
1 polymer ?
#
loop_
_entity_poly.entity_id
_entity_poly.type
_entity_poly.pdbx_seq_one_letter_code
_entity_poly.pdbx_strand_id
1 'polypeptide(L)'
;MADWTFRTPSVDEGPASWSNPLFYRIKLARGITILETLGAYRALRFPTQDEIAAATTTYMGGHEYTVSDDTKAALIAAGVGVTDANFTAQ
;
A
#
# COMPACT_ATOMS: atom_id res chain seq x y z
N MET A 1 -17.78 13.53 -8.78
CA MET A 1 -16.75 12.53 -8.49
C MET A 1 -16.31 12.78 -7.06
N ALA A 2 -16.24 11.73 -6.24
CA ALA A 2 -15.76 11.86 -4.86
C ALA A 2 -14.24 11.62 -4.83
N ASP A 3 -13.56 12.37 -3.97
CA ASP A 3 -12.16 12.16 -3.65
C ASP A 3 -12.08 11.34 -2.37
N TRP A 4 -11.11 10.43 -2.34
CA TRP A 4 -10.88 9.50 -1.24
C TRP A 4 -9.46 9.61 -0.74
N THR A 5 -9.26 9.61 0.58
CA THR A 5 -7.96 9.38 1.18
C THR A 5 -7.67 7.89 1.17
N PHE A 6 -6.76 7.47 0.28
CA PHE A 6 -6.26 6.11 0.15
C PHE A 6 -5.05 5.87 1.02
N ARG A 7 -5.12 4.87 1.91
CA ARG A 7 -4.01 4.37 2.72
C ARG A 7 -3.54 3.03 2.16
N THR A 8 -2.27 2.95 1.78
CA THR A 8 -1.68 1.72 1.23
C THR A 8 -1.83 0.53 2.20
N PRO A 9 -2.00 -0.71 1.71
CA PRO A 9 -2.09 -1.88 2.56
C PRO A 9 -0.79 -2.10 3.35
N SER A 10 -0.88 -2.83 4.45
CA SER A 10 0.26 -3.18 5.30
C SER A 10 0.20 -4.63 5.74
N VAL A 11 1.37 -5.21 5.97
CA VAL A 11 1.53 -6.54 6.58
C VAL A 11 2.22 -6.40 7.93
N ASP A 12 1.84 -7.23 8.91
CA ASP A 12 2.48 -7.22 10.23
C ASP A 12 3.67 -8.18 10.25
N GLU A 13 4.89 -7.63 10.38
CA GLU A 13 6.14 -8.40 10.21
C GLU A 13 7.14 -8.17 11.34
N GLY A 14 7.96 -9.22 11.56
CA GLY A 14 9.11 -9.22 12.48
C GLY A 14 8.73 -9.05 13.96
N PRO A 15 9.61 -9.42 14.89
CA PRO A 15 9.53 -8.87 16.23
C PRO A 15 9.94 -7.38 16.19
N ALA A 16 9.31 -6.55 17.01
CA ALA A 16 9.69 -5.14 17.17
C ALA A 16 11.14 -5.00 17.66
N SER A 17 11.65 -6.00 18.39
CA SER A 17 13.07 -6.15 18.70
C SER A 17 13.43 -7.61 18.95
N TRP A 18 14.62 -8.01 18.48
CA TRP A 18 15.22 -9.32 18.74
C TRP A 18 15.96 -9.41 20.07
N SER A 19 16.31 -8.26 20.69
CA SER A 19 17.14 -8.22 21.90
C SER A 19 16.34 -8.22 23.20
N ASN A 20 15.03 -7.97 23.14
CA ASN A 20 14.20 -7.87 24.33
C ASN A 20 12.96 -8.79 24.21
N PRO A 21 12.77 -9.76 25.13
CA PRO A 21 11.68 -10.72 25.11
C PRO A 21 10.26 -10.11 25.08
N LEU A 22 10.09 -8.89 25.61
CA LEU A 22 8.80 -8.19 25.56
C LEU A 22 8.40 -7.82 24.12
N PHE A 23 9.40 -7.49 23.29
CA PHE A 23 9.19 -7.04 21.92
C PHE A 23 9.26 -8.18 20.88
N TYR A 24 9.55 -9.40 21.33
CA TYR A 24 9.61 -10.58 20.45
C TYR A 24 8.23 -10.94 19.86
N ARG A 25 7.15 -10.62 20.58
CA ARG A 25 5.76 -10.93 20.20
C ARG A 25 5.08 -9.81 19.44
N ILE A 26 5.60 -8.58 19.52
CA ILE A 26 5.01 -7.41 18.89
C ILE A 26 5.42 -7.41 17.42
N LYS A 27 4.43 -7.35 16.53
CA LYS A 27 4.64 -7.17 15.09
C LYS A 27 4.56 -5.70 14.71
N LEU A 28 5.34 -5.31 13.71
CA LEU A 28 5.31 -3.95 13.19
C LEU A 28 4.55 -3.95 11.85
N ALA A 29 3.63 -3.00 11.71
CA ALA A 29 2.95 -2.77 10.45
C ALA A 29 3.96 -2.26 9.41
N ARG A 30 4.01 -2.94 8.29
CA ARG A 30 4.95 -2.74 7.20
C ARG A 30 4.15 -2.42 5.93
N GLY A 31 4.23 -1.16 5.48
CA GLY A 31 3.48 -0.69 4.32
C GLY A 31 3.91 -1.37 3.03
N ILE A 32 2.96 -1.72 2.17
CA ILE A 32 3.17 -2.35 0.88
C ILE A 32 3.00 -1.29 -0.20
N THR A 33 3.97 -1.19 -1.11
CA THR A 33 3.91 -0.24 -2.23
C THR A 33 3.08 -0.82 -3.35
N ILE A 34 2.24 0.01 -3.97
CA ILE A 34 1.49 -0.36 -5.17
C ILE A 34 2.03 0.42 -6.34
N LEU A 35 2.45 -0.30 -7.38
CA LEU A 35 2.88 0.26 -8.64
C LEU A 35 1.79 0.03 -9.68
N GLU A 36 1.46 1.08 -10.41
CA GLU A 36 0.62 1.01 -11.60
C GLU A 36 1.52 0.98 -12.84
N THR A 37 1.22 0.09 -13.79
CA THR A 37 1.84 0.08 -15.10
C THR A 37 0.76 -0.20 -16.15
N LEU A 38 0.45 0.80 -16.98
CA LEU A 38 -0.54 0.69 -18.05
C LEU A 38 -1.91 0.16 -17.57
N GLY A 39 -2.38 0.61 -16.41
CA GLY A 39 -3.66 0.20 -15.81
C GLY A 39 -3.64 -1.16 -15.09
N ALA A 40 -2.50 -1.87 -15.07
CA ALA A 40 -2.31 -3.02 -14.21
C ALA A 40 -1.61 -2.60 -12.90
N TYR A 41 -2.09 -3.11 -11.76
CA TYR A 41 -1.51 -2.81 -10.46
C TYR A 41 -0.74 -4.01 -9.91
N ARG A 42 0.38 -3.74 -9.24
CA ARG A 42 1.19 -4.74 -8.53
C ARG A 42 1.55 -4.26 -7.14
N ALA A 43 1.36 -5.13 -6.15
CA ALA A 43 1.82 -4.93 -4.79
C ALA A 43 3.25 -5.44 -4.60
N LEU A 44 4.15 -4.60 -4.08
CA LEU A 44 5.55 -4.89 -3.85
C LEU A 44 5.99 -4.39 -2.47
N ARG A 45 6.73 -5.25 -1.74
CA ARG A 45 7.24 -4.91 -0.41
C ARG A 45 8.48 -4.02 -0.48
N PHE A 46 9.36 -4.28 -1.43
CA PHE A 46 10.65 -3.60 -1.63
C PHE A 46 10.82 -3.30 -3.12
N PRO A 47 10.10 -2.30 -3.66
CA PRO A 47 10.26 -1.93 -5.06
C PRO A 47 11.67 -1.41 -5.31
N THR A 48 12.26 -1.78 -6.44
CA THR A 48 13.54 -1.21 -6.89
C THR A 48 13.32 0.19 -7.47
N GLN A 49 14.39 1.00 -7.54
CA GLN A 49 14.29 2.34 -8.13
C GLN A 49 13.87 2.27 -9.62
N ASP A 50 14.35 1.26 -10.35
CA ASP A 50 13.99 1.07 -11.76
C ASP A 50 12.50 0.76 -11.93
N GLU A 51 11.92 -0.08 -11.06
CA GLU A 51 10.48 -0.37 -11.08
C GLU A 51 9.63 0.87 -10.76
N ILE A 52 10.06 1.68 -9.79
CA ILE A 52 9.38 2.93 -9.45
C ILE A 52 9.44 3.91 -10.62
N ALA A 53 10.60 4.03 -11.26
CA ALA A 53 10.78 4.92 -12.40
C ALA A 53 9.99 4.47 -13.64
N ALA A 54 9.78 3.16 -13.81
CA ALA A 54 8.99 2.60 -14.90
C ALA A 54 7.46 2.65 -14.65
N ALA A 55 7.03 2.80 -13.40
CA ALA A 55 5.62 2.85 -13.04
C ALA A 55 4.96 4.16 -13.51
N THR A 56 3.72 4.06 -14.00
CA THR A 56 2.89 5.22 -14.36
C THR A 56 2.51 6.01 -13.11
N THR A 57 2.10 5.29 -12.07
CA THR A 57 1.77 5.86 -10.76
C THR A 57 2.35 4.96 -9.68
N THR A 58 2.90 5.58 -8.63
CA THR A 58 3.45 4.85 -7.48
C THR A 58 2.78 5.30 -6.19
N TYR A 59 2.16 4.35 -5.49
CA TYR A 59 1.65 4.53 -4.14
C TYR A 59 2.61 3.87 -3.15
N MET A 60 3.57 4.64 -2.64
CA MET A 60 4.57 4.16 -1.68
C MET A 60 3.92 3.66 -0.41
N GLY A 61 4.33 2.47 0.01
CA GLY A 61 3.82 1.84 1.22
C GLY A 61 4.06 2.70 2.47
N GLY A 62 3.02 2.88 3.28
CA GLY A 62 3.06 3.67 4.51
C GLY A 62 2.66 5.14 4.35
N HIS A 63 2.27 5.54 3.14
CA HIS A 63 1.78 6.89 2.84
C HIS A 63 0.27 6.90 2.54
N GLU A 64 -0.30 8.11 2.57
CA GLU A 64 -1.68 8.39 2.20
C GLU A 64 -1.72 9.22 0.91
N TYR A 65 -2.74 8.99 0.09
CA TYR A 65 -2.90 9.59 -1.23
C TYR A 65 -4.34 10.01 -1.45
N THR A 66 -4.57 11.16 -2.07
CA THR A 66 -5.91 11.50 -2.57
C THR A 66 -6.11 10.80 -3.92
N VAL A 67 -7.19 10.04 -4.05
CA VAL A 67 -7.54 9.33 -5.28
C VAL A 67 -9.01 9.54 -5.66
N SER A 68 -9.31 9.46 -6.94
CA SER A 68 -10.68 9.54 -7.45
C SER A 68 -11.46 8.24 -7.21
N ASP A 69 -12.79 8.32 -7.30
CA ASP A 69 -13.68 7.16 -7.25
C ASP A 69 -13.33 6.07 -8.29
N ASP A 70 -12.95 6.47 -9.51
CA ASP A 70 -12.52 5.54 -10.56
C ASP A 70 -11.24 4.79 -10.18
N THR A 71 -10.28 5.51 -9.57
CA THR A 71 -9.01 4.93 -9.11
C THR A 71 -9.24 3.98 -7.93
N LYS A 72 -10.14 4.35 -7.01
CA LYS A 72 -10.57 3.47 -5.92
C LYS A 72 -11.13 2.15 -6.47
N ALA A 73 -12.06 2.23 -7.43
CA ALA A 73 -12.65 1.05 -8.05
C ALA A 73 -11.61 0.18 -8.75
N ALA A 74 -10.67 0.81 -9.49
CA ALA A 74 -9.58 0.11 -10.17
C ALA A 74 -8.64 -0.62 -9.21
N LEU A 75 -8.23 0.02 -8.11
CA LEU A 75 -7.36 -0.57 -7.09
C LEU A 75 -8.00 -1.77 -6.39
N ILE A 76 -9.30 -1.69 -6.08
CA ILE A 76 -10.05 -2.80 -5.48
C ILE A 76 -10.18 -3.95 -6.50
N ALA A 77 -10.55 -3.63 -7.74
CA ALA A 77 -10.72 -4.62 -8.81
C ALA A 77 -9.40 -5.34 -9.15
N ALA A 78 -8.25 -4.67 -9.00
CA ALA A 78 -6.95 -5.26 -9.25
C ALA A 78 -6.57 -6.37 -8.25
N GLY A 79 -7.24 -6.46 -7.10
CA GLY A 79 -7.02 -7.56 -6.14
C GLY A 79 -5.65 -7.54 -5.45
N VAL A 80 -4.97 -6.40 -5.41
CA VAL A 80 -3.60 -6.25 -4.86
C VAL A 80 -3.56 -6.08 -3.34
N GLY A 81 -4.54 -6.64 -2.63
CA GLY A 81 -4.69 -6.50 -1.17
C GLY A 81 -5.29 -5.16 -0.72
N VAL A 82 -5.87 -4.41 -1.65
CA VAL A 82 -6.63 -3.17 -1.37
C VAL A 82 -8.11 -3.50 -1.26
N THR A 83 -8.75 -2.97 -0.23
CA THR A 83 -10.19 -3.13 0.04
C THR A 83 -10.82 -1.78 0.37
N ASP A 84 -12.14 -1.71 0.54
CA ASP A 84 -12.81 -0.47 0.98
C ASP A 84 -12.26 0.08 2.31
N ALA A 85 -11.72 -0.76 3.20
CA ALA A 85 -11.12 -0.33 4.45
C ALA A 85 -9.85 0.53 4.27
N ASN A 86 -9.27 0.53 3.06
CA ASN A 86 -8.13 1.37 2.71
C ASN A 86 -8.53 2.79 2.31
N PHE A 87 -9.82 3.11 2.20
CA PHE A 87 -10.30 4.40 1.72
C PHE A 87 -11.18 5.09 2.75
N THR A 88 -10.91 6.37 2.99
CA THR A 88 -11.75 7.26 3.79
C THR A 88 -12.29 8.37 2.89
N ALA A 89 -13.59 8.66 2.96
CA ALA A 89 -14.17 9.78 2.21
C ALA A 89 -13.55 11.10 2.66
N GLN A 90 -13.20 11.96 1.70
CA GLN A 90 -12.62 13.28 1.96
C GLN A 90 -13.70 14.36 2.17
#